data_AF-A0A7W2UPQ3-F1
#
_entry.id   AF-A0A7W2UPQ3-F1
#
_cell.length_a   1.000
_cell.length_b   1.000
_cell.length_c   1.000
_cell.angle_alpha   90.00
_cell.angle_beta   90.00
_cell.angle_gamma   90.00
#
_symmetry.space_group_name_H-M   'P 1'
#
loop_
_entity.id
_entity.type
_entity.pdbx_description
1 polymer ?
#
loop_
_entity_poly.entity_id
_entity_poly.type
_entity_poly.pdbx_seq_one_letter_code
_entity_poly.pdbx_strand_id
1 'polypeptide(L)'
;MPLKYDFAAADRLSQQLFQLIGRLEAFIGLREGQRNALLGGRHSENWQGARRDRFQSDFGSQQQALTALKEAALRLQSQVANATTAAHAAEKAEKNKQ
;
A
#
# COMPACT_ATOMS: atom_id res chain seq x y z
N MET A 1 -22.21 -5.76 26.89
CA MET A 1 -22.31 -6.82 25.85
C MET A 1 -20.94 -6.94 25.19
N PRO A 2 -20.39 -8.15 24.99
CA PRO A 2 -19.13 -8.29 24.26
C PRO A 2 -19.31 -7.79 22.82
N LEU A 3 -18.36 -6.99 22.32
CA LEU A 3 -18.32 -6.59 20.91
C LEU A 3 -18.15 -7.84 20.06
N LYS A 4 -19.17 -8.18 19.28
CA LYS A 4 -19.10 -9.30 18.33
C LYS A 4 -18.21 -8.89 17.15
N TYR A 5 -17.25 -9.74 16.80
CA TYR A 5 -16.43 -9.52 15.62
C TYR A 5 -17.30 -9.54 14.35
N ASP A 6 -17.17 -8.50 13.52
CA ASP A 6 -17.89 -8.41 12.24
C ASP A 6 -16.99 -8.92 11.09
N PHE A 7 -17.15 -10.19 10.75
CA PHE A 7 -16.43 -10.83 9.66
C PHE A 7 -16.72 -10.18 8.30
N ALA A 8 -17.94 -9.71 8.05
CA ALA A 8 -18.31 -9.07 6.79
C ALA A 8 -17.67 -7.68 6.65
N ALA A 9 -17.48 -6.96 7.76
CA ALA A 9 -16.68 -5.73 7.76
C ALA A 9 -15.20 -6.02 7.52
N ALA A 10 -14.65 -7.07 8.14
CA ALA A 10 -13.25 -7.46 7.96
C ALA A 10 -12.95 -7.87 6.50
N ASP A 11 -13.83 -8.63 5.86
CA ASP A 11 -13.70 -9.02 4.45
C ASP A 11 -13.73 -7.82 3.52
N ARG A 12 -14.68 -6.90 3.72
CA ARG A 12 -14.76 -5.65 2.95
C ARG A 12 -13.49 -4.83 3.12
N LEU A 13 -12.98 -4.68 4.35
CA LEU A 13 -11.75 -3.96 4.60
C LEU A 13 -10.55 -4.61 3.91
N SER A 14 -10.43 -5.94 3.97
CA SER A 14 -9.37 -6.69 3.28
C SER A 14 -9.39 -6.47 1.76
N GLN A 15 -10.58 -6.49 1.15
CA GLN A 15 -10.75 -6.21 -0.28
C GLN A 15 -10.34 -4.78 -0.65
N GLN A 16 -10.73 -3.79 0.15
CA GLN A 16 -10.36 -2.39 -0.08
C GLN A 16 -8.84 -2.18 0.05
N LEU A 17 -8.20 -2.83 1.03
CA LEU A 17 -6.75 -2.78 1.20
C LEU A 17 -6.01 -3.43 0.02
N PHE A 18 -6.50 -4.57 -0.46
CA PHE A 18 -5.96 -5.21 -1.66
C PHE A 18 -6.01 -4.28 -2.88
N GLN A 19 -7.16 -3.63 -3.12
CA GLN A 19 -7.31 -2.67 -4.21
C GLN A 19 -6.40 -1.44 -4.04
N LEU A 20 -6.27 -0.92 -2.82
CA LEU A 20 -5.39 0.20 -2.51
C LEU A 20 -3.93 -0.14 -2.80
N ILE A 21 -3.45 -1.30 -2.34
CA ILE A 21 -2.09 -1.77 -2.56
C ILE A 21 -1.79 -1.86 -4.06
N GLY A 22 -2.69 -2.49 -4.83
CA GLY A 22 -2.52 -2.60 -6.29
C GLY A 22 -2.48 -1.24 -6.99
N ARG A 23 -3.30 -0.28 -6.56
CA ARG A 23 -3.28 1.09 -7.10
C ARG A 23 -1.99 1.84 -6.76
N LEU A 24 -1.50 1.68 -5.53
CA LEU A 24 -0.23 2.29 -5.11
C LEU A 24 0.94 1.72 -5.92
N GLU A 25 0.96 0.40 -6.13
CA GLU A 25 1.98 -0.26 -6.95
C GLU A 25 1.96 0.22 -8.40
N ALA A 26 0.77 0.29 -9.02
CA ALA A 26 0.62 0.84 -10.37
C ALA A 26 1.09 2.30 -10.46
N PHE A 27 0.77 3.12 -9.45
CA PHE A 27 1.18 4.53 -9.43
C PHE A 27 2.68 4.71 -9.25
N ILE A 28 3.29 3.95 -8.34
CA ILE A 28 4.74 3.87 -8.14
C ILE A 28 5.44 3.53 -9.47
N GLY A 29 4.96 2.52 -10.19
CA GLY A 29 5.51 2.11 -11.48
C GLY A 29 5.30 3.15 -12.59
N LEU A 30 4.11 3.77 -12.67
CA LEU A 30 3.84 4.84 -13.63
C LEU A 30 4.83 6.01 -13.47
N ARG A 31 5.11 6.39 -12.22
CA ARG A 31 6.03 7.50 -11.93
C ARG A 31 7.47 7.16 -12.28
N GLU A 32 7.91 5.93 -12.03
CA GLU A 32 9.22 5.44 -12.49
C GLU A 32 9.33 5.48 -14.01
N GLY A 33 8.27 5.08 -14.72
CA GLY A 33 8.18 5.19 -16.17
C GLY A 33 8.31 6.64 -16.67
N GLN A 34 7.59 7.57 -16.03
CA GLN A 34 7.67 9.00 -16.35
C GLN A 34 9.07 9.58 -16.10
N ARG A 35 9.71 9.23 -14.98
CA ARG A 35 11.10 9.61 -14.69
C ARG A 35 12.03 9.13 -15.81
N ASN A 36 11.91 7.87 -16.20
CA ASN A 36 12.76 7.29 -17.24
C ASN A 36 12.53 7.95 -18.60
N ALA A 37 11.28 8.29 -18.95
CA ALA A 37 10.97 9.02 -20.17
C ALA A 37 11.58 10.44 -20.16
N LEU A 38 11.53 11.13 -19.02
CA LEU A 38 12.05 12.50 -18.88
C LEU A 38 13.59 12.56 -18.85
N LEU A 39 14.24 11.61 -18.16
CA LEU A 39 15.69 11.64 -17.94
C LEU A 39 16.49 10.70 -18.87
N GLY A 40 15.83 9.76 -19.55
CA GLY A 40 16.48 8.73 -20.40
C GLY A 40 16.60 9.11 -21.87
N GLY A 41 15.97 10.20 -22.32
CA GLY A 41 16.07 10.67 -23.71
C GLY A 41 17.43 11.30 -24.03
N ARG A 42 18.03 10.90 -25.16
CA ARG A 42 19.33 11.40 -25.68
C ARG A 42 19.37 12.93 -25.91
N HIS A 43 18.21 13.60 -25.91
CA HIS A 43 18.04 15.05 -26.13
C HIS A 43 17.38 15.75 -24.93
N SER A 44 17.57 15.23 -23.72
CA SER A 44 17.10 15.83 -22.47
C SER A 44 17.88 17.11 -22.09
N GLU A 45 18.12 18.01 -23.03
CA GLU A 45 18.82 19.29 -22.82
C GLU A 45 18.10 20.18 -21.79
N ASN A 46 16.79 19.98 -21.61
CA ASN A 46 15.96 20.70 -20.64
C ASN A 46 16.14 20.24 -19.18
N TRP A 47 16.81 19.10 -18.92
CA TRP A 47 17.01 18.56 -17.57
C TRP A 47 18.50 18.46 -17.22
N GLN A 48 19.17 19.61 -17.10
CA GLN A 48 20.56 19.69 -16.63
C GLN A 48 20.69 20.54 -15.36
N GLY A 49 21.80 20.32 -14.62
CA GLY A 49 22.15 21.07 -13.42
C GLY A 49 21.07 21.07 -12.32
N ALA A 50 20.94 22.17 -11.61
CA ALA A 50 20.10 22.29 -10.42
C ALA A 50 18.61 21.89 -10.62
N ARG A 51 18.06 22.05 -11.84
CA ARG A 51 16.66 21.63 -12.13
C ARG A 51 16.53 20.11 -12.11
N ARG A 52 17.52 19.41 -12.66
CA ARG A 52 17.57 17.94 -12.65
C ARG A 52 17.74 17.41 -11.24
N ASP A 53 18.61 18.03 -10.45
CA ASP A 53 18.88 17.61 -9.07
C ASP A 53 17.65 17.79 -8.20
N ARG A 54 16.98 18.95 -8.30
CA ARG A 54 15.72 19.22 -7.60
C ARG A 54 14.64 18.21 -7.98
N PHE A 55 14.46 17.95 -9.28
CA PHE A 55 13.50 16.95 -9.73
C PHE A 55 13.81 15.55 -9.19
N GLN A 56 15.07 15.11 -9.22
CA GLN A 56 15.44 13.80 -8.69
C GLN A 56 15.21 13.70 -7.19
N SER A 57 15.50 14.78 -6.44
CA SER A 57 15.24 14.85 -5.01
C SER A 57 13.74 14.80 -4.68
N ASP A 58 12.94 15.61 -5.38
CA ASP A 58 11.48 15.64 -5.21
C ASP A 58 10.85 14.31 -5.61
N PHE A 59 11.31 13.72 -6.73
CA PHE A 59 10.91 12.39 -7.16
C PHE A 59 11.24 11.34 -6.11
N GLY A 60 12.47 11.31 -5.61
CA GLY A 60 12.92 10.34 -4.60
C GLY A 60 12.09 10.43 -3.32
N SER A 61 11.83 11.65 -2.83
CA SER A 61 11.02 11.89 -1.63
C SER A 61 9.58 11.39 -1.82
N GLN A 62 9.00 11.65 -2.99
CA GLN A 62 7.64 11.21 -3.30
C GLN A 62 7.55 9.69 -3.50
N GLN A 63 8.56 9.08 -4.10
CA GLN A 63 8.65 7.62 -4.28
C GLN A 63 8.78 6.89 -2.93
N GLN A 64 9.57 7.45 -2.03
CA GLN A 64 9.69 6.95 -0.65
C GLN A 64 8.37 7.07 0.11
N ALA A 65 7.68 8.21 0.02
CA ALA A 65 6.39 8.41 0.67
C ALA A 65 5.32 7.43 0.16
N LEU A 66 5.26 7.19 -1.16
CA LEU A 66 4.33 6.23 -1.76
C LEU A 66 4.66 4.79 -1.34
N THR A 67 5.94 4.42 -1.31
CA THR A 67 6.40 3.11 -0.85
C THR A 67 6.03 2.89 0.61
N ALA A 68 6.27 3.87 1.48
CA ALA A 68 5.91 3.80 2.89
C ALA A 68 4.40 3.66 3.10
N LEU A 69 3.58 4.33 2.28
CA LEU A 69 2.13 4.18 2.31
C LEU A 69 1.70 2.76 1.89
N LYS A 70 2.34 2.18 0.86
CA LYS A 70 2.11 0.79 0.45
C LYS A 70 2.44 -0.19 1.57
N GLU A 71 3.57 -0.01 2.24
CA GLU A 71 3.99 -0.84 3.38
C GLU A 71 3.04 -0.71 4.57
N ALA A 72 2.54 0.49 4.86
CA ALA A 72 1.52 0.69 5.87
C ALA A 72 0.21 -0.05 5.54
N ALA A 73 -0.24 0.01 4.29
CA ALA A 73 -1.42 -0.72 3.83
C ALA A 73 -1.24 -2.25 3.93
N LEU A 74 -0.08 -2.78 3.56
CA LEU A 74 0.27 -4.19 3.70
C LEU A 74 0.26 -4.65 5.17
N ARG A 75 0.85 -3.85 6.07
CA ARG A 75 0.83 -4.13 7.51
C ARG A 75 -0.60 -4.16 8.04
N LEU A 76 -1.43 -3.21 7.65
CA LEU A 76 -2.84 -3.17 8.06
C LEU A 76 -3.60 -4.39 7.54
N GLN A 77 -3.36 -4.81 6.29
CA GLN A 77 -3.97 -6.02 5.73
C GLN A 77 -3.59 -7.27 6.53
N SER A 78 -2.31 -7.41 6.92
CA SER A 78 -1.85 -8.50 7.77
C SER A 78 -2.51 -8.48 9.16
N GLN A 79 -2.66 -7.29 9.76
CA GLN A 79 -3.33 -7.14 11.05
C GLN A 79 -4.81 -7.54 10.99
N VAL A 80 -5.52 -7.16 9.92
CA VAL A 80 -6.91 -7.57 9.69
C VAL A 80 -7.01 -9.08 9.54
N ALA A 81 -6.11 -9.70 8.76
CA ALA A 81 -6.08 -11.16 8.60
C ALA A 81 -5.87 -11.87 9.95
N ASN A 82 -4.90 -11.41 10.75
CA ASN A 82 -4.62 -11.97 12.07
C ASN A 82 -5.83 -11.83 13.03
N ALA A 83 -6.49 -10.67 13.03
CA ALA A 83 -7.69 -10.44 13.83
C ALA A 83 -8.84 -11.38 13.41
N THR A 84 -9.05 -11.57 12.11
CA THR A 84 -10.05 -12.50 11.57
C THR A 84 -9.76 -13.94 11.97
N THR A 85 -8.50 -14.39 11.88
CA THR A 85 -8.10 -15.73 12.31
C THR A 85 -8.33 -15.94 13.80
N ALA A 86 -7.96 -14.97 14.64
CA ALA A 86 -8.18 -15.02 16.08
C ALA A 86 -9.69 -15.08 16.42
N ALA A 87 -10.52 -14.31 15.71
CA ALA A 87 -11.97 -14.32 15.89
C ALA A 87 -12.58 -15.69 15.52
N HIS A 88 -12.15 -16.31 14.42
CA HIS A 88 -12.60 -17.67 14.08
C HIS A 88 -12.20 -18.71 15.13
N ALA A 89 -10.98 -18.61 15.67
CA ALA A 89 -10.51 -19.52 16.72
C ALA A 89 -11.35 -19.36 18.00
N ALA A 90 -11.69 -18.12 18.39
CA ALA A 90 -12.56 -17.84 19.52
C ALA A 90 -13.97 -18.40 19.32
N GLU A 91 -14.58 -18.17 18.14
CA GLU A 91 -15.92 -18.68 17.82
C GLU A 91 -15.99 -20.21 17.88
N LYS A 92 -14.95 -20.90 17.38
CA LYS A 92 -14.85 -22.36 17.46
C LYS A 92 -14.71 -22.85 18.91
N ALA A 93 -13.92 -22.15 19.73
CA ALA A 93 -13.72 -22.50 21.13
C ALA A 93 -14.98 -22.30 21.98
N GLU A 94 -15.80 -21.28 21.67
CA GLU A 94 -17.11 -21.08 22.32
C GLU A 94 -18.11 -22.17 21.93
N LYS A 95 -18.19 -22.53 20.64
CA LYS A 95 -19.07 -23.60 20.14
C LYS A 95 -18.76 -24.98 20.75
N ASN A 96 -17.50 -25.26 21.08
CA ASN A 96 -17.09 -26.54 21.68
C ASN A 96 -17.34 -26.62 23.21
N LYS A 97 -17.72 -25.51 23.85
CA LYS A 97 -18.03 -25.45 25.30
C LYS A 97 -19.54 -25.53 25.59
N GLN A 98 -20.37 -25.45 24.55
CA GLN A 98 -21.82 -25.63 24.61
C GLN A 98 -22.17 -27.07 24.27
#